data_AF-A0A1B5D1D9-F1
#
_entry.id   AF-A0A1B5D1D9-F1
#
_cell.length_a   1.000
_cell.length_b   1.000
_cell.length_c   1.000
_cell.angle_alpha   90.00
_cell.angle_beta   90.00
_cell.angle_gamma   90.00
#
_symmetry.space_group_name_H-M   'P 1'
#
loop_
_entity.id
_entity.type
_entity.pdbx_description
1 polymer ?
#
loop_
_entity_poly.entity_id
_entity_poly.type
_entity_poly.pdbx_seq_one_letter_code
_entity_poly.pdbx_strand_id
1 'polypeptide(L)'
;MISQHLKAQQIKVGRHLAGKLMAEANLASRQRRRHQYRSRGVEAFVAKNLLERNFEPTAINQAWCGDVTSLMVGKRWYHLAAVIDLFARRIVGWAFSLINDANLVSKALRMAVEVRGKHAGLMFHSDQGSQYTSQLFQSELLEHGITQSMSRRGQCWDNAPTERFFGTLKSEWVPNKGYTTVEEARRDMTSFFMRYNRIRLHSYNNYLSPIAMEQKAA
;
A
#
# COMPACT_ATOMS: atom_id res chain seq x y z
N MET A 1 10.23 15.57 -3.72
CA MET A 1 10.73 14.44 -2.91
C MET A 1 12.25 14.52 -2.76
N ILE A 2 13.01 14.63 -3.86
CA ILE A 2 14.48 14.71 -3.85
C ILE A 2 15.02 15.84 -2.97
N SER A 3 14.49 17.07 -3.07
CA SER A 3 14.95 18.19 -2.22
C SER A 3 14.78 17.93 -0.73
N GLN A 4 13.74 17.20 -0.32
CA GLN A 4 13.51 16.87 1.10
C GLN A 4 14.45 15.74 1.56
N HIS A 5 14.75 14.79 0.68
CA HIS A 5 15.74 13.76 0.98
C HIS A 5 17.15 14.36 1.18
N LEU A 6 17.55 15.30 0.31
CA LEU A 6 18.80 16.03 0.45
C LEU A 6 18.83 16.86 1.73
N LYS A 7 17.73 17.55 2.08
CA LYS A 7 17.62 18.27 3.35
C LYS A 7 17.72 17.35 4.57
N ALA A 8 17.14 16.15 4.52
CA ALA A 8 17.28 15.15 5.58
C ALA A 8 18.73 14.68 5.75
N GLN A 9 19.54 14.75 4.69
CA GLN A 9 20.99 14.54 4.71
C GLN A 9 21.78 15.82 5.06
N GLN A 10 21.12 16.85 5.60
CA GLN A 10 21.69 18.17 5.94
C GLN A 10 22.23 18.97 4.73
N ILE A 11 21.86 18.59 3.51
CA ILE A 11 22.24 19.31 2.28
C ILE A 11 21.19 20.41 2.02
N LYS A 12 21.63 21.68 2.02
CA LYS A 12 20.77 22.86 1.82
C LYS A 12 20.33 23.01 0.35
N VAL A 13 19.32 22.25 -0.06
CA VAL A 13 18.80 22.28 -1.44
C VAL A 13 17.30 22.62 -1.48
N GLY A 14 16.95 23.68 -2.22
CA GLY A 14 15.57 24.05 -2.55
C GLY A 14 14.99 23.22 -3.69
N ARG A 15 13.67 23.30 -3.93
CA ARG A 15 13.01 22.56 -5.04
C ARG A 15 13.60 22.93 -6.40
N HIS A 16 13.88 24.21 -6.62
CA HIS A 16 14.44 24.72 -7.87
C HIS A 16 15.86 24.17 -8.13
N LEU A 17 16.73 24.19 -7.12
CA LEU A 17 18.08 23.65 -7.22
C LEU A 17 18.06 22.12 -7.43
N ALA A 18 17.19 21.39 -6.74
CA ALA A 18 17.02 19.96 -7.00
C ALA A 18 16.58 19.68 -8.45
N GLY A 19 15.70 20.51 -9.02
CA GLY A 19 15.30 20.40 -10.42
C GLY A 19 16.47 20.61 -11.40
N LYS A 20 17.32 21.61 -11.15
CA LYS A 20 18.54 21.83 -11.94
C LYS A 20 19.50 20.66 -11.87
N LEU A 21 19.79 20.17 -10.67
CA LEU A 21 20.68 19.01 -10.47
C LEU A 21 20.14 17.73 -11.13
N MET A 22 18.81 17.53 -11.10
CA MET A 22 18.20 16.42 -11.85
C MET A 22 18.42 16.56 -13.35
N ALA A 23 18.26 17.77 -13.90
CA ALA A 23 18.48 18.02 -15.32
C ALA A 23 19.96 17.81 -15.73
N GLU A 24 20.90 18.31 -14.93
CA GLU A 24 22.34 18.09 -15.12
C GLU A 24 22.72 16.60 -15.08
N ALA A 25 22.06 15.84 -14.21
CA ALA A 25 22.25 14.39 -14.09
C ALA A 25 21.43 13.57 -15.12
N ASN A 26 20.73 14.22 -16.07
CA ASN A 26 19.83 13.58 -17.02
C ASN A 26 18.74 12.69 -16.37
N LEU A 27 18.26 13.10 -15.19
CA LEU A 27 17.20 12.43 -14.43
C LEU A 27 15.83 13.08 -14.68
N ALA A 28 14.82 12.26 -14.97
CA ALA A 28 13.44 12.73 -15.17
C ALA A 28 12.44 11.90 -14.35
N SER A 29 11.35 12.54 -13.91
CA SER A 29 10.24 11.85 -13.25
C SER A 29 9.47 10.99 -14.27
N ARG A 30 9.31 9.70 -13.99
CA ARG A 30 8.61 8.73 -14.86
C ARG A 30 7.25 8.31 -14.30
N GLN A 31 6.58 9.19 -13.55
CA GLN A 31 5.29 8.87 -12.93
C GLN A 31 4.27 8.45 -14.00
N ARG A 32 3.66 7.27 -13.82
CA ARG A 32 2.67 6.73 -14.77
C ARG A 32 1.45 7.65 -14.89
N ARG A 33 0.92 7.79 -16.10
CA ARG A 33 -0.38 8.41 -16.37
C ARG A 33 -1.52 7.54 -15.83
N ARG A 34 -2.61 8.18 -15.41
CA ARG A 34 -3.81 7.52 -14.88
C ARG A 34 -4.42 6.59 -15.93
N HIS A 35 -4.72 5.36 -15.52
CA HIS A 35 -5.50 4.41 -16.33
C HIS A 35 -6.96 4.45 -15.88
N GLN A 36 -7.91 4.42 -16.80
CA GLN A 36 -9.33 4.27 -16.45
C GLN A 36 -9.64 2.81 -16.15
N TYR A 37 -10.30 2.54 -15.03
CA TYR A 37 -10.77 1.19 -14.71
C TYR A 37 -12.23 1.01 -15.10
N ARG A 38 -12.52 -0.17 -15.67
CA ARG A 38 -13.86 -0.74 -15.76
C ARG A 38 -14.03 -1.76 -14.65
N SER A 39 -15.19 -1.77 -14.00
CA SER A 39 -15.67 -2.97 -13.32
C SER A 39 -17.14 -3.21 -13.67
N ARG A 40 -17.43 -4.37 -14.26
CA ARG A 40 -18.73 -5.03 -14.17
C ARG A 40 -18.48 -6.35 -13.42
N GLY A 41 -19.15 -6.52 -12.28
CA GLY A 41 -19.02 -7.72 -11.44
C GLY A 41 -20.30 -7.94 -10.63
N VAL A 42 -20.61 -9.21 -10.40
CA VAL A 42 -21.89 -9.75 -9.88
C VAL A 42 -22.08 -9.42 -8.40
N GLU A 43 -23.32 -9.49 -7.91
CA GLU A 43 -23.68 -9.30 -6.50
C GLU A 43 -22.97 -10.31 -5.59
N ALA A 44 -22.29 -9.78 -4.58
CA ALA A 44 -21.64 -10.51 -3.50
C ALA A 44 -21.95 -9.78 -2.19
N PHE A 45 -21.62 -10.37 -1.04
CA PHE A 45 -21.71 -9.65 0.24
C PHE A 45 -20.84 -8.39 0.19
N VAL A 46 -21.45 -7.23 0.42
CA VAL A 46 -20.78 -5.92 0.42
C VAL A 46 -20.97 -5.29 1.80
N ALA A 47 -19.87 -5.11 2.53
CA ALA A 47 -19.89 -4.38 3.79
C ALA A 47 -20.17 -2.89 3.54
N LYS A 48 -20.76 -2.20 4.53
CA LYS A 48 -20.98 -0.76 4.46
C LYS A 48 -19.64 -0.01 4.36
N ASN A 49 -19.63 1.14 3.68
CA ASN A 49 -18.48 2.03 3.70
C ASN A 49 -18.48 2.80 5.03
N LEU A 50 -17.70 2.32 6.00
CA LEU A 50 -17.53 2.93 7.32
C LEU A 50 -16.34 3.90 7.35
N LEU A 51 -15.35 3.70 6.48
CA LEU A 51 -14.19 4.59 6.41
C LEU A 51 -14.57 5.98 5.88
N GLU A 52 -15.50 6.04 4.92
CA GLU A 52 -16.04 7.28 4.35
C GLU A 52 -14.98 8.31 3.93
N ARG A 53 -13.83 7.82 3.43
CA ARG A 53 -12.64 8.62 3.06
C ARG A 53 -11.97 9.36 4.22
N ASN A 54 -12.29 9.01 5.46
CA ASN A 54 -11.52 9.44 6.61
C ASN A 54 -10.16 8.72 6.63
N PHE A 55 -9.24 9.22 5.81
CA PHE A 55 -7.89 8.67 5.69
C PHE A 55 -6.92 9.21 6.75
N GLU A 56 -7.41 9.92 7.77
CA GLU A 56 -6.61 10.57 8.80
C GLU A 56 -6.96 10.03 10.20
N PRO A 57 -6.71 8.73 10.47
CA PRO A 57 -6.85 8.22 11.82
C PRO A 57 -5.92 8.96 12.78
N THR A 58 -6.32 9.05 14.04
CA THR A 58 -5.57 9.78 15.08
C THR A 58 -4.55 8.91 15.81
N ALA A 59 -4.64 7.59 15.68
CA ALA A 59 -3.70 6.65 16.29
C ALA A 59 -3.44 5.43 15.38
N ILE A 60 -2.33 4.74 15.64
CA ILE A 60 -2.01 3.45 14.99
C ILE A 60 -3.15 2.45 15.17
N ASN A 61 -3.32 1.56 14.19
CA ASN A 61 -4.26 0.43 14.27
C ASN A 61 -5.73 0.81 14.51
N GLN A 62 -6.15 2.01 14.12
CA GLN A 62 -7.57 2.37 14.03
C GLN A 62 -8.19 1.93 12.69
N ALA A 63 -7.45 2.13 11.59
CA ALA A 63 -7.89 1.75 10.26
C ALA A 63 -6.73 1.23 9.41
N TRP A 64 -6.89 0.01 8.94
CA TRP A 64 -6.03 -0.60 7.92
C TRP A 64 -6.73 -0.59 6.57
N CYS A 65 -5.96 -0.42 5.50
CA CYS A 65 -6.43 -0.56 4.13
C CYS A 65 -5.75 -1.74 3.44
N GLY A 66 -6.50 -2.51 2.65
CA GLY A 66 -6.00 -3.61 1.85
C GLY A 66 -6.36 -3.47 0.38
N ASP A 67 -5.40 -3.75 -0.50
CA ASP A 67 -5.63 -3.87 -1.94
C ASP A 67 -4.58 -4.80 -2.59
N VAL A 68 -4.83 -5.22 -3.82
CA VAL A 68 -3.98 -6.14 -4.58
C VAL A 68 -3.50 -5.48 -5.87
N THR A 69 -2.27 -5.77 -6.25
CA THR A 69 -1.74 -5.34 -7.54
C THR A 69 -0.99 -6.45 -8.26
N SER A 70 -1.01 -6.44 -9.60
CA SER A 70 -0.29 -7.42 -10.41
C SER A 70 1.09 -6.91 -10.86
N LEU A 71 2.08 -7.80 -10.80
CA LEU A 71 3.46 -7.63 -11.24
C LEU A 71 3.81 -8.73 -12.24
N MET A 72 4.58 -8.41 -13.28
CA MET A 72 5.05 -9.40 -14.25
C MET A 72 6.28 -10.13 -13.68
N VAL A 73 6.27 -11.46 -13.71
CA VAL A 73 7.40 -12.31 -13.34
C VAL A 73 7.57 -13.38 -14.42
N GLY A 74 8.71 -13.36 -15.12
CA GLY A 74 8.94 -14.13 -16.33
C GLY A 74 7.89 -13.78 -17.38
N LYS A 75 6.97 -14.72 -17.63
CA LYS A 75 5.84 -14.58 -18.58
C LYS A 75 4.47 -14.65 -17.90
N ARG A 76 4.41 -14.56 -16.57
CA ARG A 76 3.17 -14.71 -15.80
C ARG A 76 2.93 -13.50 -14.91
N TRP A 77 1.66 -13.19 -14.71
CA TRP A 77 1.25 -12.20 -13.71
C TRP A 77 1.23 -12.84 -12.34
N TYR A 78 1.96 -12.24 -11.41
CA TYR A 78 1.85 -12.53 -9.98
C TYR A 78 1.15 -11.38 -9.28
N HIS A 79 0.49 -11.68 -8.18
CA HIS A 79 -0.34 -10.77 -7.42
C HIS A 79 0.29 -10.50 -6.06
N LEU A 80 0.39 -9.21 -5.72
CA LEU A 80 0.89 -8.69 -4.47
C LEU A 80 -0.27 -8.06 -3.70
N ALA A 81 -0.64 -8.67 -2.58
CA ALA A 81 -1.53 -8.04 -1.61
C ALA A 81 -0.70 -7.25 -0.59
N ALA A 82 -1.19 -6.08 -0.18
CA ALA A 82 -0.57 -5.27 0.86
C ALA A 82 -1.63 -4.76 1.83
N VAL A 83 -1.26 -4.66 3.12
CA VAL A 83 -2.05 -4.08 4.19
C VAL A 83 -1.31 -2.85 4.73
N ILE A 84 -1.98 -1.71 4.70
CA ILE A 84 -1.43 -0.41 5.07
C ILE A 84 -2.15 0.09 6.32
N ASP A 85 -1.40 0.40 7.37
CA ASP A 85 -1.92 1.20 8.49
C ASP A 85 -2.02 2.67 8.05
N LEU A 86 -3.24 3.20 8.07
CA LEU A 86 -3.52 4.53 7.56
C LEU A 86 -2.91 5.65 8.41
N PHE A 87 -2.64 5.43 9.70
CA PHE A 87 -2.14 6.46 10.61
C PHE A 87 -0.84 7.10 10.11
N ALA A 88 0.17 6.27 9.80
CA ALA A 88 1.48 6.72 9.31
C ALA A 88 1.78 6.23 7.88
N ARG A 89 0.80 5.62 7.20
CA ARG A 89 0.95 4.95 5.90
C ARG A 89 1.94 3.79 5.92
N ARG A 90 2.14 3.14 7.06
CA ARG A 90 3.08 2.02 7.22
C ARG A 90 2.50 0.76 6.59
N ILE A 91 3.30 0.03 5.82
CA ILE A 91 2.92 -1.31 5.38
C ILE A 91 3.12 -2.27 6.54
N VAL A 92 2.05 -2.89 7.00
CA VAL A 92 2.05 -3.78 8.17
C VAL A 92 1.96 -5.25 7.79
N GLY A 93 1.46 -5.56 6.60
CA GLY A 93 1.45 -6.92 6.07
C GLY A 93 1.44 -6.94 4.54
N TRP A 94 1.92 -8.04 3.96
CA TRP A 94 1.89 -8.26 2.52
C TRP A 94 1.99 -9.75 2.20
N ALA A 95 1.58 -10.13 1.00
CA ALA A 95 1.73 -11.49 0.49
C ALA A 95 1.86 -11.49 -1.03
N PHE A 96 2.51 -12.52 -1.58
CA PHE A 96 2.79 -12.64 -3.01
C PHE A 96 2.45 -14.03 -3.52
N SER A 97 1.61 -14.13 -4.55
CA SER A 97 1.09 -15.39 -5.08
C SER A 97 0.88 -15.31 -6.59
N LEU A 98 0.85 -16.47 -7.26
CA LEU A 98 0.43 -16.58 -8.65
C LEU A 98 -1.11 -16.42 -8.79
N ILE A 99 -1.85 -16.73 -7.73
CA ILE A 99 -3.32 -16.73 -7.73
C ILE A 99 -3.80 -15.50 -6.94
N ASN A 100 -4.71 -14.72 -7.54
CA ASN A 100 -5.42 -13.62 -6.87
C ASN A 100 -6.70 -14.16 -6.23
N ASP A 101 -6.60 -14.64 -5.00
CA ASP A 101 -7.72 -15.22 -4.25
C ASP A 101 -7.80 -14.70 -2.82
N ALA A 102 -8.81 -15.16 -2.10
CA ALA A 102 -8.99 -14.88 -0.68
C ALA A 102 -7.79 -15.33 0.17
N ASN A 103 -7.12 -16.44 -0.20
CA ASN A 103 -5.94 -16.90 0.53
C ASN A 103 -4.78 -15.89 0.47
N LEU A 104 -4.58 -15.24 -0.68
CA LEU A 104 -3.56 -14.20 -0.85
C LEU A 104 -3.81 -13.03 0.12
N VAL A 105 -5.03 -12.50 0.16
CA VAL A 105 -5.35 -11.34 1.03
C VAL A 105 -5.40 -11.73 2.50
N SER A 106 -5.88 -12.92 2.84
CA SER A 106 -5.83 -13.44 4.22
C SER A 106 -4.39 -13.65 4.70
N LYS A 107 -3.46 -14.09 3.84
CA LYS A 107 -2.03 -14.18 4.20
C LYS A 107 -1.44 -12.81 4.54
N ALA A 108 -1.77 -11.78 3.76
CA ALA A 108 -1.31 -10.42 4.03
C ALA A 108 -1.91 -9.87 5.34
N LEU A 109 -3.19 -10.15 5.61
CA LEU A 109 -3.85 -9.80 6.86
C LEU A 109 -3.23 -10.50 8.07
N ARG A 110 -2.99 -11.81 7.99
CA ARG A 110 -2.33 -12.56 9.08
C ARG A 110 -0.96 -12.01 9.40
N MET A 111 -0.15 -11.69 8.39
CA MET A 111 1.12 -11.01 8.60
C MET A 111 0.95 -9.66 9.32
N ALA A 112 -0.06 -8.86 8.95
CA ALA A 112 -0.34 -7.60 9.62
C ALA A 112 -0.69 -7.79 11.11
N VAL A 113 -1.53 -8.79 11.41
CA VAL A 113 -1.88 -9.16 12.78
C VAL A 113 -0.67 -9.69 13.55
N GLU A 114 0.20 -10.50 12.95
CA GLU A 114 1.44 -10.95 13.58
C GLU A 114 2.38 -9.78 13.94
N VAL A 115 2.47 -8.77 13.06
CA VAL A 115 3.34 -7.61 13.26
C VAL A 115 2.78 -6.62 14.28
N ARG A 116 1.45 -6.53 14.43
CA ARG A 116 0.80 -5.49 15.25
C ARG A 116 0.11 -6.02 16.51
N GLY A 117 -0.31 -7.29 16.50
CA GLY A 117 -1.25 -7.84 17.46
C GLY A 117 -2.71 -7.58 17.08
N LYS A 118 -3.63 -8.07 17.92
CA LYS A 118 -5.06 -7.78 17.81
C LYS A 118 -5.38 -6.45 18.49
N HIS A 119 -6.23 -5.63 17.87
CA HIS A 119 -6.62 -4.32 18.39
C HIS A 119 -8.13 -4.17 18.41
N ALA A 120 -8.69 -3.78 19.55
CA ALA A 120 -10.10 -3.52 19.69
C ALA A 120 -10.52 -2.31 18.82
N GLY A 121 -11.61 -2.46 18.08
CA GLY A 121 -12.13 -1.38 17.23
C GLY A 121 -11.35 -1.14 15.93
N LEU A 122 -10.39 -1.99 15.59
CA LEU A 122 -9.67 -1.90 14.31
C LEU A 122 -10.64 -2.14 13.14
N MET A 123 -10.59 -1.25 12.15
CA MET A 123 -11.29 -1.38 10.88
C MET A 123 -10.35 -1.86 9.77
N PHE A 124 -10.82 -2.74 8.88
CA PHE A 124 -10.16 -3.07 7.63
C PHE A 124 -10.98 -2.60 6.44
N HIS A 125 -10.41 -1.70 5.64
CA HIS A 125 -11.05 -1.14 4.46
C HIS A 125 -10.46 -1.69 3.16
N SER A 126 -11.30 -2.10 2.21
CA SER A 126 -10.86 -2.57 0.89
C SER A 126 -11.83 -2.15 -0.21
N ASP A 127 -11.49 -2.47 -1.46
CA ASP A 127 -12.49 -2.48 -2.52
C ASP A 127 -13.47 -3.67 -2.39
N GLN A 128 -14.40 -3.76 -3.34
CA GLN A 128 -15.37 -4.86 -3.42
C GLN A 128 -14.87 -6.04 -4.27
N GLY A 129 -13.55 -6.26 -4.34
CA GLY A 129 -12.97 -7.41 -5.04
C GLY A 129 -13.47 -8.74 -4.47
N SER A 130 -13.59 -9.77 -5.33
CA SER A 130 -14.11 -11.08 -4.94
C SER A 130 -13.32 -11.73 -3.80
N GLN A 131 -12.03 -11.43 -3.69
CA GLN A 131 -11.18 -11.87 -2.58
C GLN A 131 -11.64 -11.29 -1.23
N TYR A 132 -12.07 -10.02 -1.20
CA TYR A 132 -12.51 -9.32 0.01
C TYR A 132 -13.97 -9.58 0.38
N THR A 133 -14.81 -9.87 -0.62
CA THR A 133 -16.22 -10.27 -0.41
C THR A 133 -16.38 -11.76 -0.10
N SER A 134 -15.30 -12.54 -0.15
CA SER A 134 -15.31 -13.98 0.16
C SER A 134 -15.63 -14.27 1.62
N GLN A 135 -16.30 -15.40 1.87
CA GLN A 135 -16.54 -15.89 3.23
C GLN A 135 -15.22 -16.17 3.98
N LEU A 136 -14.21 -16.69 3.29
CA LEU A 136 -12.90 -16.95 3.89
C LEU A 136 -12.29 -15.68 4.49
N PHE A 137 -12.29 -14.58 3.74
CA PHE A 137 -11.72 -13.32 4.23
C PHE A 137 -12.57 -12.69 5.34
N GLN A 138 -13.90 -12.79 5.25
CA GLN A 138 -14.81 -12.33 6.32
C GLN A 138 -14.59 -13.09 7.63
N SER A 139 -14.46 -14.43 7.56
CA SER A 139 -14.18 -15.26 8.73
C SER A 139 -12.83 -14.92 9.37
N GLU A 140 -11.80 -14.65 8.55
CA GLU A 140 -10.49 -14.22 9.04
C GLU A 140 -10.57 -12.88 9.76
N LEU A 141 -11.29 -11.89 9.22
CA LEU A 141 -11.51 -10.60 9.91
C LEU A 141 -12.23 -10.79 11.24
N LEU A 142 -13.26 -11.63 11.26
CA LEU A 142 -14.05 -11.92 12.47
C LEU A 142 -13.20 -12.57 13.56
N GLU A 143 -12.33 -13.54 13.20
CA GLU A 143 -11.42 -14.22 14.13
C GLU A 143 -10.45 -13.24 14.82
N HIS A 144 -10.06 -12.17 14.13
CA HIS A 144 -9.19 -11.12 14.67
C HIS A 144 -9.96 -9.96 15.30
N GLY A 145 -11.31 -10.00 15.32
CA GLY A 145 -12.15 -8.94 15.86
C GLY A 145 -12.13 -7.64 15.05
N ILE A 146 -11.85 -7.74 13.74
CA ILE A 146 -11.65 -6.60 12.85
C ILE A 146 -12.96 -6.28 12.11
N THR A 147 -13.37 -5.02 12.15
CA THR A 147 -14.59 -4.57 11.46
C THR A 147 -14.31 -4.32 9.98
N GLN A 148 -15.06 -4.99 9.10
CA GLN A 148 -14.91 -4.80 7.66
C GLN A 148 -15.58 -3.51 7.18
N SER A 149 -14.90 -2.79 6.30
CA SER A 149 -15.44 -1.68 5.52
C SER A 149 -15.09 -1.88 4.04
N MET A 150 -16.00 -1.53 3.13
CA MET A 150 -15.70 -1.58 1.69
C MET A 150 -16.02 -0.27 0.98
N SER A 151 -15.23 0.06 -0.04
CA SER A 151 -15.49 1.20 -0.92
C SER A 151 -16.81 1.04 -1.68
N ARG A 152 -17.32 2.15 -2.22
CA ARG A 152 -18.43 2.10 -3.18
C ARG A 152 -17.93 1.59 -4.53
N ARG A 153 -18.74 0.79 -5.24
CA ARG A 153 -18.40 0.33 -6.60
C ARG A 153 -18.06 1.49 -7.51
N GLY A 154 -16.96 1.36 -8.26
CA GLY A 154 -16.53 2.37 -9.24
C GLY A 154 -15.96 3.65 -8.63
N GLN A 155 -15.75 3.71 -7.30
CA GLN A 155 -15.28 4.92 -6.63
C GLN A 155 -13.82 4.80 -6.17
N CYS A 156 -12.87 5.14 -7.06
CA CYS A 156 -11.43 5.05 -6.80
C CYS A 156 -10.96 5.93 -5.61
N TRP A 157 -11.65 7.05 -5.37
CA TRP A 157 -11.31 7.97 -4.28
C TRP A 157 -11.42 7.34 -2.89
N ASP A 158 -12.22 6.27 -2.75
CA ASP A 158 -12.42 5.59 -1.48
C ASP A 158 -11.20 4.74 -1.07
N ASN A 159 -10.25 4.46 -1.98
CA ASN A 159 -9.03 3.70 -1.71
C ASN A 159 -7.73 4.49 -2.04
N ALA A 160 -7.82 5.82 -2.10
CA ALA A 160 -6.75 6.68 -2.60
C ALA A 160 -5.36 6.48 -1.94
N PRO A 161 -5.22 6.24 -0.62
CA PRO A 161 -3.91 5.97 -0.01
C PRO A 161 -3.24 4.73 -0.58
N THR A 162 -3.99 3.65 -0.77
CA THR A 162 -3.50 2.36 -1.26
C THR A 162 -3.19 2.42 -2.76
N GLU A 163 -4.03 3.10 -3.55
CA GLU A 163 -3.74 3.37 -4.96
C GLU A 163 -2.43 4.15 -5.12
N ARG A 164 -2.20 5.17 -4.27
CA ARG A 164 -0.98 5.97 -4.28
C ARG A 164 0.25 5.16 -3.88
N PHE A 165 0.09 4.25 -2.92
CA PHE A 165 1.13 3.29 -2.55
C PHE A 165 1.53 2.40 -3.73
N PHE A 166 0.58 1.75 -4.40
CA PHE A 166 0.89 0.90 -5.54
C PHE A 166 1.42 1.67 -6.75
N GLY A 167 0.92 2.90 -6.96
CA GLY A 167 1.48 3.81 -7.95
C GLY A 167 2.97 4.06 -7.70
N THR A 168 3.35 4.37 -6.45
CA THR A 168 4.75 4.53 -6.02
C THR A 168 5.57 3.27 -6.29
N LEU A 169 5.10 2.11 -5.82
CA LEU A 169 5.79 0.83 -6.00
C LEU A 169 6.12 0.60 -7.49
N LYS A 170 5.11 0.73 -8.35
CA LYS A 170 5.25 0.43 -9.78
C LYS A 170 6.07 1.46 -10.55
N SER A 171 6.08 2.72 -10.12
CA SER A 171 6.83 3.77 -10.82
C SER A 171 8.27 3.92 -10.37
N GLU A 172 8.56 3.62 -9.09
CA GLU A 172 9.87 3.91 -8.49
C GLU A 172 10.71 2.67 -8.21
N TRP A 173 10.09 1.48 -8.09
CA TRP A 173 10.80 0.27 -7.64
C TRP A 173 10.72 -0.86 -8.65
N VAL A 174 9.52 -1.22 -9.10
CA VAL A 174 9.33 -2.38 -10.00
C VAL A 174 9.97 -2.10 -11.37
N PRO A 175 10.82 -3.02 -11.88
CA PRO A 175 11.40 -2.87 -13.21
C PRO A 175 10.32 -2.83 -14.30
N ASN A 176 10.54 -2.01 -15.34
CA ASN A 176 9.58 -1.86 -16.44
C ASN A 176 9.23 -3.18 -17.16
N LYS A 177 10.20 -4.11 -17.23
CA LYS A 177 10.03 -5.43 -17.85
C LYS A 177 9.52 -6.50 -16.86
N GLY A 178 9.30 -6.15 -15.60
CA GLY A 178 9.04 -7.10 -14.53
C GLY A 178 10.30 -7.81 -14.04
N TYR A 179 10.11 -8.89 -13.29
CA TYR A 179 11.18 -9.72 -12.74
C TYR A 179 11.40 -10.97 -13.58
N THR A 180 12.57 -11.61 -13.45
CA THR A 180 12.88 -12.86 -14.13
C THR A 180 12.31 -14.05 -13.37
N THR A 181 12.52 -14.07 -12.04
CA THR A 181 12.09 -15.19 -11.18
C THR A 181 11.24 -14.72 -10.00
N VAL A 182 10.53 -15.67 -9.38
CA VAL A 182 9.67 -15.39 -8.22
C VAL A 182 10.52 -15.04 -6.99
N GLU A 183 11.68 -15.67 -6.87
CA GLU A 183 12.63 -15.46 -5.79
C GLU A 183 13.24 -14.06 -5.85
N GLU A 184 13.59 -13.60 -7.05
CA GLU A 184 14.02 -12.23 -7.31
C GLU A 184 12.93 -11.24 -6.92
N ALA A 185 11.71 -11.42 -7.45
CA ALA A 185 10.57 -10.57 -7.13
C ALA A 185 10.30 -10.50 -5.62
N ARG A 186 10.32 -11.66 -4.93
CA ARG A 186 10.07 -11.73 -3.49
C ARG A 186 11.13 -11.01 -2.68
N ARG A 187 12.42 -11.21 -2.99
CA ARG A 187 13.54 -10.50 -2.32
C ARG A 187 13.45 -9.00 -2.54
N ASP A 188 13.09 -8.58 -3.74
CA ASP A 188 13.01 -7.16 -4.07
C ASP A 188 11.80 -6.49 -3.40
N MET A 189 10.64 -7.16 -3.33
CA MET A 189 9.49 -6.68 -2.56
C MET A 189 9.81 -6.55 -1.07
N THR A 190 10.49 -7.53 -0.46
CA THR A 190 10.96 -7.42 0.93
C THR A 190 11.83 -6.17 1.13
N SER A 191 12.78 -5.94 0.22
CA SER A 191 13.67 -4.77 0.25
C SER A 191 12.88 -3.45 0.12
N PHE A 192 11.90 -3.42 -0.78
CA PHE A 192 11.02 -2.27 -0.95
C PHE A 192 10.25 -1.95 0.34
N PHE A 193 9.58 -2.94 0.94
CA PHE A 193 8.78 -2.72 2.16
C PHE A 193 9.63 -2.24 3.33
N MET A 194 10.83 -2.79 3.50
CA MET A 194 11.79 -2.32 4.51
C MET A 194 12.18 -0.87 4.26
N ARG A 195 12.56 -0.52 3.02
CA ARG A 195 12.93 0.85 2.66
C ARG A 195 11.75 1.81 2.81
N TYR A 196 10.57 1.42 2.35
CA TYR A 196 9.35 2.22 2.40
C TYR A 196 9.00 2.56 3.86
N ASN A 197 9.01 1.57 4.75
CA ASN A 197 8.65 1.77 6.15
C ASN A 197 9.71 2.53 6.96
N ARG A 198 11.01 2.28 6.71
CA ARG A 198 12.10 2.82 7.53
C ARG A 198 12.70 4.12 6.99
N ILE A 199 12.82 4.25 5.68
CA ILE A 199 13.69 5.27 5.04
C ILE A 199 12.90 6.25 4.18
N ARG A 200 11.85 5.80 3.47
CA ARG A 200 11.11 6.66 2.54
C ARG A 200 10.43 7.80 3.29
N LEU A 201 10.63 9.03 2.84
CA LEU A 201 9.96 10.20 3.40
C LEU A 201 8.55 10.34 2.81
N HIS A 202 7.55 10.53 3.67
CA HIS A 202 6.15 10.70 3.27
C HIS A 202 5.69 12.14 3.45
N SER A 203 5.21 12.78 2.38
CA SER A 203 4.65 14.14 2.50
C SER A 203 3.46 14.21 3.47
N TYR A 204 2.70 13.12 3.58
CA TYR A 204 1.62 12.96 4.54
C TYR A 204 2.12 12.99 6.00
N ASN A 205 3.31 12.44 6.25
CA ASN A 205 3.94 12.40 7.58
C ASN A 205 4.88 13.60 7.82
N ASN A 206 4.64 14.76 7.19
CA ASN A 206 5.56 15.91 7.24
C ASN A 206 7.01 15.55 6.85
N TYR A 207 7.15 14.65 5.88
CA TYR A 207 8.41 14.09 5.39
C TYR A 207 9.18 13.23 6.41
N LEU A 208 8.52 12.66 7.42
CA LEU A 208 9.05 11.53 8.18
C LEU A 208 8.77 10.20 7.45
N SER A 209 9.56 9.18 7.75
CA SER A 209 9.22 7.81 7.34
C SER A 209 8.06 7.27 8.16
N PRO A 210 7.32 6.25 7.68
CA PRO A 210 6.20 5.68 8.43
C PRO A 210 6.58 5.27 9.86
N ILE A 211 7.71 4.58 10.03
CA ILE A 211 8.18 4.19 11.37
C ILE A 211 8.57 5.41 12.20
N ALA A 212 9.27 6.40 11.62
CA ALA A 212 9.66 7.59 12.37
C ALA A 212 8.45 8.43 12.81
N MET A 213 7.37 8.46 12.01
CA MET A 213 6.13 9.13 12.38
C MET A 213 5.43 8.42 13.54
N GLU A 214 5.35 7.09 13.51
CA GLU A 214 4.80 6.31 14.63
C GLU A 214 5.59 6.52 15.91
N GLN A 215 6.93 6.51 15.84
CA GLN A 215 7.80 6.76 16.99
C GLN A 215 7.66 8.17 17.57
N LYS A 216 7.39 9.17 16.72
CA LYS A 216 7.16 10.55 17.17
C LYS A 216 5.80 10.71 17.88
N ALA A 217 4.83 9.89 17.53
CA ALA A 217 3.47 9.97 18.06
C ALA A 217 3.23 9.08 19.30
N ALA A 218 4.16 8.18 19.60
CA ALA A 218 4.19 7.38 20.82
C ALA A 218 4.69 8.21 22.00
#